data_AF-A0A2S8CK01-F1
#
_entry.id   AF-A0A2S8CK01-F1
#
_cell.length_a   1.000
_cell.length_b   1.000
_cell.length_c   1.000
_cell.angle_alpha   90.00
_cell.angle_beta   90.00
_cell.angle_gamma   90.00
#
_symmetry.space_group_name_H-M   'P 1'
#
loop_
_entity.id
_entity.type
_entity.pdbx_description
1 polymer ?
#
loop_
_entity_poly.entity_id
_entity_poly.type
_entity_poly.pdbx_seq_one_letter_code
_entity_poly.pdbx_strand_id
1 'polypeptide(L)'
;MLWCMRKLRLLTAVTATAAVAGSLLVLPATAIPGLPANLPIELPEGVVPGSVNPTASTVPGIASGVDVSRWQHPNGQAIAWDQVRTDGQSFAVIKASEGSTWTNEHLAEDASQAAASGMKVGTYHYARPAGDPRAQAQHYAAQYNQVGNHSLPPVLDLEVAEGKSPEQLSAWTREFLNELQSLTGRTPMVYTYRYFWIEQMNNSQEFANYPLWLAAYQSTAPQPVGGWDKLDMWQRSDAGRVNGIAGNVDLNLFNGDENQLNMFSAGQLEASGGKLEGLTVDEGIDLGGDAAAIIGVILALAAGAIAAPALVDAAENANLEGLPDVVNDLIAQNNLPVEQLKEMANGHYTLGDLVLLLDNAQHVAEENGVAPAGAAESPEYEAAVGALTEMAQH
;
A
#
# COMPACT_ATOMS: atom_id res chain seq x y z
N MET A 1 1.82 12.18 13.79
CA MET A 1 3.29 12.18 14.02
C MET A 1 3.89 10.76 14.17
N LEU A 2 3.13 9.68 13.97
CA LEU A 2 3.55 8.30 14.30
C LEU A 2 3.30 7.23 13.21
N TRP A 3 2.90 7.61 11.98
CA TRP A 3 2.36 6.67 10.98
C TRP A 3 3.39 5.66 10.44
N CYS A 4 4.61 6.06 10.09
CA CYS A 4 5.62 5.11 9.60
C CYS A 4 6.29 4.28 10.71
N MET A 5 5.96 4.58 11.97
CA MET A 5 6.16 3.61 13.04
C MET A 5 5.06 2.54 13.05
N ARG A 6 4.00 2.63 12.22
CA ARG A 6 2.78 1.80 12.28
C ARG A 6 2.23 1.24 10.95
N LYS A 7 2.80 1.55 9.76
CA LYS A 7 2.73 0.62 8.59
C LYS A 7 3.04 -0.77 9.15
N LEU A 8 2.14 -1.74 8.98
CA LEU A 8 2.06 -3.01 9.73
C LEU A 8 3.42 -3.39 10.34
N ARG A 9 3.61 -3.17 11.65
CA ARG A 9 4.86 -3.50 12.35
C ARG A 9 5.10 -5.01 12.30
N LEU A 10 5.75 -5.50 11.25
CA LEU A 10 6.46 -6.78 11.26
C LEU A 10 7.82 -6.54 11.91
N LEU A 11 7.80 -6.22 13.20
CA LEU A 11 9.01 -5.86 13.95
C LEU A 11 9.54 -7.10 14.66
N THR A 12 10.48 -7.77 13.99
CA THR A 12 11.28 -8.85 14.55
C THR A 12 11.96 -8.43 15.85
N ALA A 13 11.53 -9.02 16.98
CA ALA A 13 12.32 -9.16 18.19
C ALA A 13 11.94 -10.45 18.93
N VAL A 14 12.75 -11.50 18.73
CA VAL A 14 12.74 -12.71 19.56
C VAL A 14 13.15 -12.36 20.98
N THR A 15 12.27 -12.63 21.96
CA THR A 15 12.59 -13.43 23.17
C THR A 15 11.32 -13.73 23.98
N ALA A 16 10.94 -15.01 24.06
CA ALA A 16 10.71 -15.79 25.29
C ALA A 16 9.61 -16.86 25.09
N THR A 17 9.98 -18.10 25.42
CA THR A 17 9.13 -19.29 25.48
C THR A 17 7.92 -19.13 26.41
N ALA A 18 6.73 -19.51 25.94
CA ALA A 18 5.67 -20.04 26.79
C ALA A 18 4.86 -21.10 26.02
N ALA A 19 4.93 -22.35 26.46
CA ALA A 19 3.98 -23.37 26.07
C ALA A 19 2.62 -23.04 26.72
N VAL A 20 1.57 -22.85 25.92
CA VAL A 20 0.20 -22.74 26.45
C VAL A 20 -0.64 -23.85 25.83
N ALA A 21 -1.09 -24.77 26.69
CA ALA A 21 -2.07 -25.78 26.35
C ALA A 21 -3.41 -25.08 26.09
N GLY A 22 -3.90 -25.14 24.85
CA GLY A 22 -5.19 -24.58 24.46
C GLY A 22 -6.35 -25.26 25.20
N SER A 23 -7.15 -24.47 25.91
CA SER A 23 -8.49 -24.87 26.36
C SER A 23 -9.50 -24.35 25.34
N LEU A 24 -10.26 -25.25 24.71
CA LEU A 24 -11.41 -24.92 23.87
C LEU A 24 -12.40 -24.07 24.67
N LEU A 25 -12.61 -22.81 24.29
CA LEU A 25 -13.73 -22.01 24.77
C LEU A 25 -14.82 -22.01 23.70
N VAL A 26 -15.92 -22.70 23.96
CA VAL A 26 -17.14 -22.62 23.14
C VAL A 26 -18.04 -21.55 23.77
N LEU A 27 -18.23 -20.43 23.07
CA LEU A 27 -19.23 -19.40 23.45
C LEU A 27 -20.41 -19.43 22.48
N PRO A 28 -21.65 -19.16 22.94
CA PRO A 28 -22.82 -19.15 22.07
C PRO A 28 -22.84 -17.86 21.25
N ALA A 29 -22.69 -17.98 19.93
CA ALA A 29 -22.85 -16.87 19.01
C ALA A 29 -24.33 -16.46 18.91
N THR A 30 -24.66 -15.21 19.25
CA THR A 30 -25.90 -14.59 18.78
C THR A 30 -25.71 -14.18 17.32
N ALA A 31 -26.54 -14.72 16.44
CA ALA A 31 -26.39 -14.63 14.99
C ALA A 31 -26.48 -13.19 14.44
N ILE A 32 -25.46 -12.78 13.68
CA ILE A 32 -25.54 -11.68 12.73
C ILE A 32 -26.24 -12.21 11.46
N PRO A 33 -27.33 -11.58 10.96
CA PRO A 33 -27.99 -12.02 9.74
C PRO A 33 -27.05 -11.87 8.53
N GLY A 34 -26.79 -12.97 7.81
CA GLY A 34 -26.02 -12.96 6.55
C GLY A 34 -24.69 -13.72 6.57
N LEU A 35 -24.22 -14.19 7.73
CA LEU A 35 -23.07 -15.10 7.83
C LEU A 35 -23.57 -16.56 7.91
N PRO A 36 -22.96 -17.52 7.21
CA PRO A 36 -23.32 -18.93 7.36
C PRO A 36 -23.06 -19.39 8.81
N ALA A 37 -24.08 -19.95 9.44
CA ALA A 37 -23.96 -20.56 10.76
C ALA A 37 -23.09 -21.83 10.64
N ASN A 38 -21.96 -21.84 11.33
CA ASN A 38 -20.91 -22.87 11.33
C ASN A 38 -19.93 -22.81 10.14
N LEU A 39 -18.91 -21.95 10.27
CA LEU A 39 -17.60 -22.23 9.67
C LEU A 39 -16.81 -23.10 10.67
N PRO A 40 -16.38 -24.32 10.30
CA PRO A 40 -15.36 -25.03 11.08
C PRO A 40 -14.05 -24.26 10.95
N ILE A 41 -13.65 -23.54 12.01
CA ILE A 41 -12.35 -22.88 12.10
C ILE A 41 -11.35 -23.94 12.58
N GLU A 42 -10.79 -24.71 11.65
CA GLU A 42 -9.54 -25.45 11.88
C GLU A 42 -8.41 -24.61 11.29
N LEU A 43 -7.54 -24.09 12.16
CA LEU A 43 -6.33 -23.36 11.76
C LEU A 43 -5.26 -24.38 11.34
N PRO A 44 -4.59 -24.21 10.19
CA PRO A 44 -3.50 -25.10 9.80
C PRO A 44 -2.33 -24.99 10.79
N GLU A 45 -1.79 -26.13 11.21
CA GLU A 45 -0.60 -26.20 12.06
C GLU A 45 0.67 -25.82 11.28
N GLY A 46 1.37 -24.78 11.76
CA GLY A 46 2.83 -24.77 11.88
C GLY A 46 3.65 -24.30 10.67
N VAL A 47 4.03 -23.02 10.68
CA VAL A 47 5.30 -22.56 10.10
C VAL A 47 6.11 -21.90 11.22
N VAL A 48 7.34 -22.38 11.40
CA VAL A 48 8.28 -21.88 12.43
C VAL A 48 8.85 -20.52 11.98
N PRO A 49 8.94 -19.50 12.84
CA PRO A 49 9.58 -18.23 12.49
C PRO A 49 11.09 -18.44 12.25
N GLY A 50 11.51 -18.30 10.99
CA GLY A 50 12.91 -18.20 10.61
C GLY A 50 13.39 -16.76 10.74
N SER A 51 14.50 -16.55 11.43
CA SER A 51 15.19 -15.24 11.49
C SER A 51 15.68 -14.85 10.09
N VAL A 52 15.07 -13.82 9.47
CA VAL A 52 15.54 -13.30 8.18
C VAL A 52 16.77 -12.40 8.37
N ASN A 53 17.89 -12.84 7.77
CA ASN A 53 19.07 -12.02 7.52
C ASN A 53 18.73 -10.90 6.50
N PRO A 54 19.36 -9.72 6.58
CA PRO A 54 18.99 -8.54 5.81
C PRO A 54 19.55 -8.51 4.36
N THR A 55 19.75 -9.66 3.71
CA THR A 55 20.40 -9.73 2.37
C THR A 55 19.42 -9.89 1.20
N ALA A 56 18.12 -9.80 1.45
CA ALA A 56 17.07 -10.17 0.51
C ALA A 56 16.39 -8.99 -0.21
N SER A 57 17.09 -7.87 -0.43
CA SER A 57 16.49 -6.71 -1.11
C SER A 57 16.54 -6.83 -2.64
N THR A 58 17.26 -7.81 -3.18
CA THR A 58 17.48 -7.97 -4.63
C THR A 58 17.30 -9.40 -5.12
N VAL A 59 16.87 -9.56 -6.37
CA VAL A 59 16.82 -10.87 -7.04
C VAL A 59 17.85 -10.91 -8.19
N PRO A 60 18.77 -11.88 -8.23
CA PRO A 60 19.79 -11.96 -9.27
C PRO A 60 19.19 -11.94 -10.69
N GLY A 61 19.71 -11.04 -11.53
CA GLY A 61 19.29 -10.93 -12.94
C GLY A 61 17.93 -10.25 -13.15
N ILE A 62 17.36 -9.67 -12.11
CA ILE A 62 16.12 -8.87 -12.14
C ILE A 62 16.43 -7.51 -11.50
N ALA A 63 16.07 -6.43 -12.18
CA ALA A 63 16.29 -5.09 -11.64
C ALA A 63 15.38 -4.88 -10.42
N SER A 64 16.00 -4.50 -9.30
CA SER A 64 15.31 -4.26 -8.02
C SER A 64 15.22 -2.77 -7.74
N GLY A 65 14.22 -2.34 -6.99
CA GLY A 65 14.08 -0.95 -6.60
C GLY A 65 13.25 -0.76 -5.35
N VAL A 66 13.21 0.48 -4.90
CA VAL A 66 12.43 0.92 -3.74
C VAL A 66 11.39 1.95 -4.15
N ASP A 67 10.33 2.09 -3.38
CA ASP A 67 9.52 3.30 -3.40
C ASP A 67 9.49 3.95 -2.03
N VAL A 68 9.52 5.29 -2.04
CA VAL A 68 9.74 6.10 -0.83
C VAL A 68 8.89 7.35 -0.82
N SER A 69 8.65 7.88 0.37
CA SER A 69 7.94 9.13 0.63
C SER A 69 8.56 9.85 1.82
N ARG A 70 7.91 10.89 2.37
CA ARG A 70 8.32 11.53 3.64
C ARG A 70 8.52 10.55 4.79
N TRP A 71 7.93 9.37 4.70
CA TRP A 71 7.92 8.36 5.74
C TRP A 71 9.25 7.63 5.90
N GLN A 72 10.06 7.56 4.84
CA GLN A 72 11.42 7.05 4.89
C GLN A 72 12.44 8.07 5.44
N HIS A 73 11.95 9.23 5.91
CA HIS A 73 12.74 10.26 6.60
C HIS A 73 12.32 10.42 8.06
N PRO A 74 12.42 9.37 8.91
CA PRO A 74 12.02 9.47 10.31
C PRO A 74 12.84 10.57 11.01
N ASN A 75 12.14 11.53 11.64
CA ASN A 75 12.75 12.72 12.23
C ASN A 75 13.54 13.59 11.23
N GLY A 76 13.17 13.55 9.95
CA GLY A 76 13.86 14.28 8.87
C GLY A 76 15.22 13.70 8.47
N GLN A 77 15.49 12.44 8.82
CA GLN A 77 16.73 11.76 8.44
C GLN A 77 16.79 11.55 6.91
N ALA A 78 17.84 12.07 6.27
CA ALA A 78 18.07 11.86 4.84
C ALA A 78 18.39 10.40 4.50
N ILE A 79 17.94 9.98 3.31
CA ILE A 79 18.28 8.69 2.70
C ILE A 79 19.69 8.74 2.11
N ALA A 80 20.53 7.76 2.44
CA ALA A 80 21.87 7.64 1.87
C ALA A 80 21.83 6.88 0.52
N TRP A 81 21.45 7.58 -0.55
CA TRP A 81 21.20 6.99 -1.88
C TRP A 81 22.38 6.21 -2.48
N ASP A 82 23.63 6.60 -2.22
CA ASP A 82 24.81 5.82 -2.64
C ASP A 82 24.85 4.43 -1.98
N GLN A 83 24.41 4.33 -0.73
CA GLN A 83 24.29 3.04 -0.04
C GLN A 83 23.14 2.23 -0.63
N VAL A 84 22.00 2.86 -0.93
CA VAL A 84 20.85 2.21 -1.59
C VAL A 84 21.27 1.60 -2.92
N ARG A 85 22.02 2.36 -3.74
CA ARG A 85 22.57 1.86 -5.00
C ARG A 85 23.56 0.70 -4.80
N THR A 86 24.43 0.81 -3.80
CA THR A 86 25.43 -0.21 -3.47
C THR A 86 24.79 -1.48 -2.93
N ASP A 87 23.63 -1.36 -2.28
CA ASP A 87 22.77 -2.46 -1.83
C ASP A 87 21.99 -3.12 -2.99
N GLY A 88 22.33 -2.77 -4.23
CA GLY A 88 21.85 -3.43 -5.44
C GLY A 88 20.52 -2.90 -5.99
N GLN A 89 20.01 -1.79 -5.45
CA GLN A 89 18.83 -1.14 -6.01
C GLN A 89 19.19 -0.37 -7.28
N SER A 90 18.46 -0.61 -8.37
CA SER A 90 18.68 0.00 -9.68
C SER A 90 17.69 1.13 -9.99
N PHE A 91 16.56 1.18 -9.28
CA PHE A 91 15.56 2.25 -9.41
C PHE A 91 14.91 2.65 -8.09
N ALA A 92 14.35 3.87 -8.07
CA ALA A 92 13.56 4.39 -6.97
C ALA A 92 12.32 5.13 -7.51
N VAL A 93 11.15 4.93 -6.92
CA VAL A 93 9.93 5.71 -7.22
C VAL A 93 9.56 6.56 -6.00
N ILE A 94 9.54 7.88 -6.16
CA ILE A 94 9.44 8.82 -5.03
C ILE A 94 8.06 9.50 -5.03
N LYS A 95 7.35 9.51 -3.90
CA LYS A 95 6.07 10.22 -3.78
C LYS A 95 6.29 11.70 -4.11
N ALA A 96 5.55 12.22 -5.08
CA ALA A 96 5.63 13.62 -5.44
C ALA A 96 4.50 14.44 -4.82
N SER A 97 3.27 13.94 -4.93
CA SER A 97 2.09 14.67 -4.49
C SER A 97 0.94 13.74 -4.12
N GLU A 98 -0.06 14.34 -3.48
CA GLU A 98 -1.30 13.68 -3.09
C GLU A 98 -2.44 14.70 -3.15
N GLY A 99 -3.57 14.29 -3.74
CA GLY A 99 -4.67 15.22 -3.97
C GLY A 99 -4.24 16.47 -4.76
N SER A 100 -4.99 17.56 -4.66
CA SER A 100 -4.74 18.75 -5.48
C SER A 100 -3.75 19.74 -4.85
N THR A 101 -3.25 19.48 -3.63
CA THR A 101 -2.52 20.49 -2.85
C THR A 101 -1.29 19.99 -2.12
N TRP A 102 -1.22 18.71 -1.73
CA TRP A 102 -0.10 18.23 -0.93
C TRP A 102 1.08 17.84 -1.83
N THR A 103 2.28 18.21 -1.42
CA THR A 103 3.55 17.91 -2.09
C THR A 103 4.53 17.35 -1.07
N ASN A 104 5.25 16.30 -1.46
CA ASN A 104 6.30 15.73 -0.63
C ASN A 104 7.49 16.69 -0.55
N GLU A 105 7.80 17.12 0.68
CA GLU A 105 8.90 18.03 0.97
C GLU A 105 10.29 17.46 0.61
N HIS A 106 10.44 16.14 0.54
CA HIS A 106 11.70 15.47 0.22
C HIS A 106 11.91 15.20 -1.27
N LEU A 107 10.88 15.42 -2.11
CA LEU A 107 10.87 15.02 -3.51
C LEU A 107 12.11 15.48 -4.31
N ALA A 108 12.45 16.76 -4.23
CA ALA A 108 13.53 17.32 -5.03
C ALA A 108 14.90 16.81 -4.59
N GLU A 109 15.11 16.66 -3.27
CA GLU A 109 16.35 16.16 -2.70
C GLU A 109 16.54 14.69 -3.06
N ASP A 110 15.53 13.84 -2.79
CA ASP A 110 15.61 12.41 -3.04
C ASP A 110 15.80 12.11 -4.53
N ALA A 111 15.05 12.78 -5.40
CA ALA A 111 15.18 12.54 -6.83
C ALA A 111 16.55 12.95 -7.37
N SER A 112 17.10 14.07 -6.88
CA SER A 112 18.44 14.50 -7.29
C SER A 112 19.52 13.54 -6.78
N GLN A 113 19.44 13.08 -5.54
CA GLN A 113 20.45 12.20 -4.95
C GLN A 113 20.37 10.77 -5.48
N ALA A 114 19.16 10.22 -5.66
CA ALA A 114 18.95 8.94 -6.30
C ALA A 114 19.51 8.94 -7.74
N ALA A 115 19.21 9.98 -8.53
CA ALA A 115 19.75 10.11 -9.88
C ALA A 115 21.29 10.25 -9.88
N ALA A 116 21.86 11.03 -8.95
CA ALA A 116 23.31 11.21 -8.82
C ALA A 116 24.04 9.90 -8.46
N SER A 117 23.39 8.99 -7.72
CA SER A 117 23.91 7.64 -7.44
C SER A 117 23.83 6.69 -8.65
N GLY A 118 23.21 7.12 -9.75
CA GLY A 118 23.07 6.35 -10.98
C GLY A 118 21.82 5.47 -11.06
N MET A 119 20.87 5.63 -10.12
CA MET A 119 19.59 4.93 -10.15
C MET A 119 18.62 5.55 -11.17
N LYS A 120 17.66 4.76 -11.65
CA LYS A 120 16.49 5.27 -12.39
C LYS A 120 15.48 5.84 -11.42
N VAL A 121 14.99 7.05 -11.70
CA VAL A 121 14.09 7.76 -10.79
C VAL A 121 12.70 7.84 -11.41
N GLY A 122 11.70 7.37 -10.70
CA GLY A 122 10.29 7.62 -10.96
C GLY A 122 9.70 8.51 -9.88
N THR A 123 8.51 9.02 -10.14
CA THR A 123 7.71 9.67 -9.09
C THR A 123 6.28 9.16 -9.16
N TYR A 124 5.54 9.29 -8.07
CA TYR A 124 4.13 8.90 -8.05
C TYR A 124 3.23 9.94 -7.40
N HIS A 125 1.95 9.88 -7.77
CA HIS A 125 0.87 10.69 -7.23
C HIS A 125 -0.19 9.82 -6.59
N TYR A 126 -0.38 9.98 -5.27
CA TYR A 126 -1.45 9.28 -4.55
C TYR A 126 -2.80 9.93 -4.84
N ALA A 127 -3.69 9.17 -5.46
CA ALA A 127 -5.00 9.63 -5.90
C ALA A 127 -5.94 9.91 -4.72
N ARG A 128 -6.67 11.02 -4.82
CA ARG A 128 -7.80 11.34 -3.94
C ARG A 128 -9.08 11.51 -4.75
N PRO A 129 -9.75 10.42 -5.18
CA PRO A 129 -10.83 10.52 -6.16
C PRO A 129 -12.03 11.39 -5.74
N ALA A 130 -12.24 11.68 -4.45
CA ALA A 130 -13.24 12.68 -4.05
C ALA A 130 -12.99 14.06 -4.70
N GLY A 131 -11.73 14.38 -5.01
CA GLY A 131 -11.32 15.59 -5.71
C GLY A 131 -11.37 15.50 -7.24
N ASP A 132 -11.10 16.63 -7.90
CA ASP A 132 -11.10 16.74 -9.37
C ASP A 132 -9.86 16.04 -9.99
N PRO A 133 -10.04 15.17 -11.00
CA PRO A 133 -8.93 14.41 -11.59
C PRO A 133 -7.94 15.31 -12.34
N ARG A 134 -8.41 16.37 -13.01
CA ARG A 134 -7.53 17.25 -13.79
C ARG A 134 -6.70 18.14 -12.90
N ALA A 135 -7.28 18.67 -11.83
CA ALA A 135 -6.56 19.45 -10.83
C ALA A 135 -5.43 18.62 -10.19
N GLN A 136 -5.67 17.34 -9.90
CA GLN A 136 -4.66 16.43 -9.38
C GLN A 136 -3.57 16.13 -10.42
N ALA A 137 -3.95 15.86 -11.67
CA ALA A 137 -2.99 15.66 -12.75
C ALA A 137 -2.13 16.92 -13.00
N GLN A 138 -2.72 18.11 -12.93
CA GLN A 138 -2.01 19.39 -13.06
C GLN A 138 -1.04 19.64 -11.91
N HIS A 139 -1.48 19.40 -10.67
CA HIS A 139 -0.62 19.50 -9.49
C HIS A 139 0.56 18.54 -9.59
N TYR A 140 0.30 17.28 -9.93
CA TYR A 140 1.34 16.29 -10.10
C TYR A 140 2.29 16.63 -11.25
N ALA A 141 1.78 17.02 -12.42
CA ALA A 141 2.61 17.42 -13.56
C ALA A 141 3.53 18.60 -13.21
N ALA A 142 3.07 19.55 -12.38
CA ALA A 142 3.91 20.65 -11.91
C ALA A 142 5.10 20.13 -11.07
N GLN A 143 4.85 19.19 -10.13
CA GLN A 143 5.92 18.59 -9.31
C GLN A 143 6.86 17.72 -10.16
N TYR A 144 6.29 16.91 -11.04
CA TYR A 144 7.03 16.04 -11.96
C TYR A 144 8.01 16.87 -12.81
N ASN A 145 7.53 17.95 -13.44
CA ASN A 145 8.35 18.81 -14.29
C ASN A 145 9.42 19.59 -13.52
N GLN A 146 9.19 19.92 -12.24
CA GLN A 146 10.17 20.63 -11.42
C GLN A 146 11.39 19.77 -11.08
N VAL A 147 11.22 18.45 -10.93
CA VAL A 147 12.30 17.53 -10.52
C VAL A 147 13.34 17.32 -11.62
N GLY A 148 12.93 17.29 -12.89
CA GLY A 148 13.81 17.21 -14.09
C GLY A 148 14.69 15.95 -14.25
N ASN A 149 15.06 15.28 -13.16
CA ASN A 149 15.95 14.13 -13.09
C ASN A 149 15.21 12.79 -12.97
N HIS A 150 13.92 12.76 -13.34
CA HIS A 150 13.16 11.53 -13.45
C HIS A 150 13.42 10.85 -14.80
N SER A 151 13.43 9.52 -14.81
CA SER A 151 13.61 8.69 -15.99
C SER A 151 12.53 7.62 -16.17
N LEU A 152 11.80 7.24 -15.12
CA LEU A 152 10.66 6.31 -15.25
C LEU A 152 9.37 7.05 -15.64
N PRO A 153 8.33 6.33 -16.12
CA PRO A 153 7.01 6.91 -16.33
C PRO A 153 6.47 7.62 -15.06
N PRO A 154 5.70 8.72 -15.19
CA PRO A 154 4.95 9.25 -14.07
C PRO A 154 3.89 8.25 -13.63
N VAL A 155 3.68 8.09 -12.32
CA VAL A 155 2.82 7.04 -11.78
C VAL A 155 1.55 7.62 -11.17
N LEU A 156 0.39 7.11 -11.58
CA LEU A 156 -0.85 7.25 -10.82
C LEU A 156 -0.92 6.11 -9.82
N ASP A 157 -0.89 6.45 -8.53
CA ASP A 157 -1.11 5.53 -7.42
C ASP A 157 -2.60 5.58 -7.02
N LEU A 158 -3.34 4.52 -7.35
CA LEU A 158 -4.80 4.44 -7.19
C LEU A 158 -5.20 3.27 -6.28
N GLU A 159 -5.58 3.60 -5.06
CA GLU A 159 -5.80 2.62 -3.97
C GLU A 159 -7.11 2.81 -3.21
N VAL A 160 -7.80 3.92 -3.46
CA VAL A 160 -9.02 4.34 -2.76
C VAL A 160 -10.09 4.80 -3.75
N ALA A 161 -11.36 4.54 -3.43
CA ALA A 161 -12.49 4.92 -4.29
C ALA A 161 -13.16 6.22 -3.85
N GLU A 162 -13.03 6.58 -2.56
CA GLU A 162 -13.60 7.78 -1.93
C GLU A 162 -15.07 8.05 -2.34
N GLY A 163 -15.89 7.00 -2.28
CA GLY A 163 -17.33 7.06 -2.52
C GLY A 163 -17.76 7.01 -3.99
N LYS A 164 -16.83 6.83 -4.93
CA LYS A 164 -17.18 6.62 -6.35
C LYS A 164 -17.63 5.19 -6.64
N SER A 165 -18.58 5.04 -7.57
CA SER A 165 -18.84 3.75 -8.21
C SER A 165 -17.68 3.35 -9.14
N PRO A 166 -17.55 2.07 -9.51
CA PRO A 166 -16.51 1.63 -10.45
C PRO A 166 -16.51 2.39 -11.79
N GLU A 167 -17.69 2.75 -12.32
CA GLU A 167 -17.81 3.53 -13.56
C GLU A 167 -17.33 4.97 -13.38
N GLN A 168 -17.67 5.59 -12.24
CA GLN A 168 -17.23 6.94 -11.91
C GLN A 168 -15.73 6.98 -11.66
N LEU A 169 -15.17 5.95 -11.02
CA LEU A 169 -13.75 5.82 -10.74
C LEU A 169 -12.95 5.55 -12.01
N SER A 170 -13.47 4.72 -12.93
CA SER A 170 -12.89 4.54 -14.27
C SER A 170 -12.90 5.84 -15.07
N ALA A 171 -14.01 6.60 -15.05
CA ALA A 171 -14.06 7.91 -15.70
C ALA A 171 -13.04 8.90 -15.11
N TRP A 172 -12.93 8.95 -13.78
CA TRP A 172 -11.95 9.77 -13.07
C TRP A 172 -10.52 9.41 -13.47
N THR A 173 -10.20 8.11 -13.49
CA THR A 173 -8.88 7.56 -13.84
C THR A 173 -8.51 7.91 -15.27
N ARG A 174 -9.44 7.75 -16.23
CA ARG A 174 -9.24 8.13 -17.63
C ARG A 174 -8.92 9.61 -17.78
N GLU A 175 -9.66 10.48 -17.09
CA GLU A 175 -9.42 11.92 -17.15
C GLU A 175 -8.07 12.32 -16.56
N PHE A 176 -7.69 11.73 -15.42
CA PHE A 176 -6.38 11.96 -14.81
C PHE A 176 -5.24 11.54 -15.75
N LEU A 177 -5.28 10.31 -16.27
CA LEU A 177 -4.21 9.76 -17.11
C LEU A 177 -4.05 10.55 -18.42
N ASN A 178 -5.16 10.92 -19.07
CA ASN A 178 -5.14 11.71 -20.30
C ASN A 178 -4.57 13.12 -20.06
N GLU A 179 -4.98 13.79 -18.98
CA GLU A 179 -4.47 15.11 -18.63
C GLU A 179 -2.98 15.05 -18.28
N LEU A 180 -2.56 14.08 -17.47
CA LEU A 180 -1.16 13.88 -17.09
C LEU A 180 -0.28 13.60 -18.31
N GLN A 181 -0.72 12.73 -19.22
CA GLN A 181 0.00 12.44 -20.45
C GLN A 181 0.13 13.68 -21.34
N SER A 182 -0.94 14.49 -21.45
CA SER A 182 -0.93 15.75 -22.18
C SER A 182 0.07 16.76 -21.62
N LEU A 183 0.15 16.86 -20.28
CA LEU A 183 1.02 17.83 -19.59
C LEU A 183 2.49 17.42 -19.53
N THR A 184 2.77 16.12 -19.49
CA THR A 184 4.14 15.59 -19.34
C THR A 184 4.74 15.06 -20.64
N GLY A 185 3.91 14.79 -21.65
CA GLY A 185 4.32 14.12 -22.89
C GLY A 185 4.75 12.67 -22.69
N ARG A 186 4.51 12.08 -21.51
CA ARG A 186 4.94 10.74 -21.12
C ARG A 186 3.71 9.89 -20.83
N THR A 187 3.66 8.67 -21.37
CA THR A 187 2.63 7.69 -20.99
C THR A 187 2.78 7.38 -19.50
N PRO A 188 1.74 7.59 -18.67
CA PRO A 188 1.80 7.25 -17.27
C PRO A 188 1.78 5.75 -17.03
N MET A 189 2.19 5.33 -15.83
CA MET A 189 2.02 3.97 -15.33
C MET A 189 0.97 3.97 -14.21
N VAL A 190 0.23 2.87 -14.08
CA VAL A 190 -0.78 2.70 -13.03
C VAL A 190 -0.20 1.81 -11.92
N TYR A 191 -0.20 2.33 -10.69
CA TYR A 191 0.00 1.55 -9.49
C TYR A 191 -1.33 1.26 -8.79
N THR A 192 -1.50 0.02 -8.32
CA THR A 192 -2.67 -0.43 -7.57
C THR A 192 -2.40 -1.76 -6.88
N TYR A 193 -3.39 -2.31 -6.17
CA TYR A 193 -3.37 -3.68 -5.64
C TYR A 193 -4.59 -4.49 -6.08
N ARG A 194 -4.48 -5.82 -5.98
CA ARG A 194 -5.42 -6.77 -6.60
C ARG A 194 -6.86 -6.60 -6.13
N TYR A 195 -7.11 -6.57 -4.82
CA TYR A 195 -8.47 -6.40 -4.29
C TYR A 195 -9.12 -5.11 -4.79
N PHE A 196 -8.40 -3.99 -4.72
CA PHE A 196 -8.92 -2.71 -5.19
C PHE A 196 -9.31 -2.76 -6.66
N TRP A 197 -8.43 -3.27 -7.52
CA TRP A 197 -8.73 -3.28 -8.94
C TRP A 197 -9.91 -4.20 -9.29
N ILE A 198 -9.98 -5.37 -8.66
CA ILE A 198 -11.07 -6.32 -8.92
C ILE A 198 -12.40 -5.74 -8.45
N GLU A 199 -12.48 -5.29 -7.19
CA GLU A 199 -13.77 -4.96 -6.57
C GLU A 199 -14.16 -3.49 -6.76
N GLN A 200 -13.21 -2.55 -6.64
CA GLN A 200 -13.50 -1.12 -6.70
C GLN A 200 -13.44 -0.57 -8.13
N MET A 201 -12.65 -1.19 -9.01
CA MET A 201 -12.60 -0.86 -10.45
C MET A 201 -13.40 -1.85 -11.32
N ASN A 202 -14.15 -2.77 -10.71
CA ASN A 202 -14.92 -3.82 -11.39
C ASN A 202 -14.08 -4.59 -12.44
N ASN A 203 -12.81 -4.84 -12.08
CA ASN A 203 -11.81 -5.47 -12.93
C ASN A 203 -11.73 -4.87 -14.35
N SER A 204 -11.84 -3.55 -14.46
CA SER A 204 -11.87 -2.83 -15.74
C SER A 204 -10.67 -3.19 -16.62
N GLN A 205 -10.95 -3.43 -17.91
CA GLN A 205 -9.94 -3.72 -18.95
C GLN A 205 -9.50 -2.48 -19.72
N GLU A 206 -10.05 -1.32 -19.39
CA GLU A 206 -9.87 -0.10 -20.15
C GLU A 206 -8.41 0.41 -20.16
N PHE A 207 -7.67 0.10 -19.10
CA PHE A 207 -6.35 0.66 -18.83
C PHE A 207 -5.19 -0.27 -19.20
N ALA A 208 -5.46 -1.42 -19.81
CA ALA A 208 -4.47 -2.45 -20.15
C ALA A 208 -3.32 -1.99 -21.08
N ASN A 209 -3.45 -0.82 -21.72
CA ASN A 209 -2.40 -0.24 -22.57
C ASN A 209 -1.39 0.65 -21.79
N TYR A 210 -1.63 0.92 -20.51
CA TYR A 210 -0.67 1.60 -19.64
C TYR A 210 0.22 0.56 -18.95
N PRO A 211 1.49 0.86 -18.61
CA PRO A 211 2.28 -0.04 -17.80
C PRO A 211 1.62 -0.28 -16.42
N LEU A 212 1.78 -1.49 -15.88
CA LEU A 212 1.19 -1.91 -14.60
C LEU A 212 2.27 -2.11 -13.53
N TRP A 213 2.12 -1.39 -12.42
CA TRP A 213 2.84 -1.66 -11.18
C TRP A 213 1.84 -2.22 -10.15
N LEU A 214 1.93 -3.52 -9.86
CA LEU A 214 0.94 -4.17 -8.99
C LEU A 214 1.57 -4.49 -7.62
N ALA A 215 0.91 -4.09 -6.54
CA ALA A 215 1.25 -4.54 -5.20
C ALA A 215 0.58 -5.88 -4.88
N ALA A 216 1.40 -6.82 -4.42
CA ALA A 216 0.97 -8.09 -3.86
C ALA A 216 2.06 -8.61 -2.92
N TYR A 217 1.78 -8.65 -1.62
CA TYR A 217 2.77 -9.08 -0.62
C TYR A 217 2.79 -10.59 -0.52
N GLN A 218 3.65 -11.23 -1.31
CA GLN A 218 3.72 -12.68 -1.43
C GLN A 218 5.08 -13.11 -2.02
N SER A 219 5.38 -14.41 -1.96
CA SER A 219 6.62 -14.97 -2.51
C SER A 219 6.59 -15.16 -4.03
N THR A 220 5.43 -15.49 -4.58
CA THR A 220 5.26 -15.73 -6.02
C THR A 220 4.74 -14.48 -6.70
N ALA A 221 5.30 -14.10 -7.85
CA ALA A 221 4.78 -12.97 -8.61
C ALA A 221 3.29 -13.17 -8.93
N PRO A 222 2.43 -12.16 -8.68
CA PRO A 222 1.00 -12.29 -8.90
C PRO A 222 0.67 -12.33 -10.39
N GLN A 223 -0.51 -12.84 -10.73
CA GLN A 223 -1.06 -12.66 -12.06
C GLN A 223 -1.56 -11.22 -12.25
N PRO A 224 -1.48 -10.66 -13.46
CA PRO A 224 -2.06 -9.36 -13.76
C PRO A 224 -3.59 -9.38 -13.58
N VAL A 225 -4.15 -8.20 -13.33
CA VAL A 225 -5.59 -7.94 -13.26
C VAL A 225 -6.03 -7.17 -14.51
N GLY A 226 -7.30 -6.77 -14.63
CA GLY A 226 -7.69 -5.66 -15.51
C GLY A 226 -7.33 -5.76 -16.99
N GLY A 227 -7.26 -6.97 -17.54
CA GLY A 227 -6.91 -7.20 -18.94
C GLY A 227 -5.43 -6.97 -19.30
N TRP A 228 -4.58 -6.59 -18.35
CA TRP A 228 -3.13 -6.61 -18.53
C TRP A 228 -2.64 -8.03 -18.78
N ASP A 229 -1.67 -8.19 -19.67
CA ASP A 229 -1.05 -9.48 -20.00
C ASP A 229 0.20 -9.76 -19.14
N LYS A 230 0.80 -8.71 -18.57
CA LYS A 230 1.97 -8.76 -17.69
C LYS A 230 1.93 -7.65 -16.64
N LEU A 231 2.81 -7.76 -15.66
CA LEU A 231 3.21 -6.66 -14.78
C LEU A 231 4.47 -6.02 -15.35
N ASP A 232 4.63 -4.71 -15.24
CA ASP A 232 5.89 -4.01 -15.50
C ASP A 232 6.72 -3.89 -14.23
N MET A 233 6.06 -3.71 -13.09
CA MET A 233 6.67 -3.74 -11.76
C MET A 233 5.79 -4.46 -10.75
N TRP A 234 6.42 -5.10 -9.78
CA TRP A 234 5.76 -5.79 -8.68
C TRP A 234 6.28 -5.26 -7.34
N GLN A 235 5.41 -4.62 -6.56
CA GLN A 235 5.70 -4.31 -5.16
C GLN A 235 5.38 -5.55 -4.32
N ARG A 236 6.43 -6.18 -3.79
CA ARG A 236 6.34 -7.52 -3.18
C ARG A 236 6.34 -7.50 -1.66
N SER A 237 6.68 -6.38 -1.05
CA SER A 237 6.79 -6.26 0.40
C SER A 237 6.85 -4.79 0.80
N ASP A 238 6.28 -4.45 1.94
CA ASP A 238 6.40 -3.17 2.64
C ASP A 238 7.41 -3.21 3.80
N ALA A 239 7.91 -4.40 4.13
CA ALA A 239 8.74 -4.68 5.30
C ALA A 239 10.23 -4.83 4.95
N GLY A 240 10.66 -4.28 3.82
CA GLY A 240 12.04 -4.37 3.34
C GLY A 240 13.05 -3.68 4.23
N ARG A 241 14.31 -4.11 4.09
CA ARG A 241 15.49 -3.47 4.68
C ARG A 241 16.49 -3.21 3.57
N VAL A 242 16.85 -1.95 3.36
CA VAL A 242 17.83 -1.53 2.35
C VAL A 242 18.83 -0.60 3.02
N ASN A 243 20.12 -0.87 2.83
CA ASN A 243 21.17 -0.02 3.37
C ASN A 243 21.00 1.43 2.87
N GLY A 244 21.07 2.38 3.80
CA GLY A 244 20.87 3.81 3.53
C GLY A 244 19.46 4.32 3.76
N ILE A 245 18.46 3.45 3.98
CA ILE A 245 17.10 3.83 4.36
C ILE A 245 16.85 3.43 5.81
N ALA A 246 16.39 4.38 6.62
CA ALA A 246 16.04 4.11 8.00
C ALA A 246 14.64 3.49 8.08
N GLY A 247 14.53 2.34 8.74
CA GLY A 247 13.24 1.68 8.92
C GLY A 247 12.83 0.81 7.73
N ASN A 248 11.52 0.57 7.62
CA ASN A 248 10.95 -0.29 6.59
C ASN A 248 10.92 0.46 5.25
N VAL A 249 11.08 -0.27 4.15
CA VAL A 249 10.93 0.27 2.82
C VAL A 249 10.22 -0.73 1.90
N ASP A 250 9.39 -0.19 1.03
CA ASP A 250 8.68 -0.96 0.02
C ASP A 250 9.69 -1.51 -1.02
N LEU A 251 9.62 -2.80 -1.30
CA LEU A 251 10.53 -3.52 -2.21
C LEU A 251 9.84 -3.86 -3.53
N ASN A 252 10.52 -3.53 -4.62
CA ASN A 252 9.99 -3.67 -5.96
C ASN A 252 10.92 -4.49 -6.85
N LEU A 253 10.32 -5.29 -7.73
CA LEU A 253 11.00 -5.92 -8.85
C LEU A 253 10.44 -5.37 -10.15
N PHE A 254 11.32 -4.92 -11.03
CA PHE A 254 10.96 -4.62 -12.41
C PHE A 254 10.90 -5.92 -13.22
N ASN A 255 9.94 -6.02 -14.15
CA ASN A 255 9.85 -7.17 -15.04
C ASN A 255 10.92 -7.09 -16.13
N GLY A 256 12.18 -7.25 -15.75
CA GLY A 256 13.32 -7.16 -16.63
C GLY A 256 14.65 -7.05 -15.89
N ASP A 257 15.74 -7.19 -16.63
CA ASP A 257 17.09 -6.88 -16.13
C ASP A 257 17.42 -5.37 -16.21
N GLU A 258 18.64 -4.98 -15.82
CA GLU A 258 19.06 -3.57 -15.87
C GLU A 258 19.03 -2.97 -17.29
N ASN A 259 19.28 -3.77 -18.34
CA ASN A 259 19.23 -3.28 -19.72
C ASN A 259 17.79 -3.01 -20.14
N GLN A 260 16.87 -3.90 -19.81
CA GLN A 260 15.44 -3.71 -20.03
C GLN A 260 14.93 -2.48 -19.25
N LEU A 261 15.35 -2.29 -18.00
CA LEU A 261 15.03 -1.11 -17.20
C LEU A 261 15.55 0.19 -17.85
N ASN A 262 16.77 0.16 -18.40
CA ASN A 262 17.34 1.30 -19.13
C ASN A 262 16.51 1.67 -20.36
N MET A 263 16.08 0.67 -21.15
CA MET A 263 15.23 0.87 -22.32
C MET A 263 13.84 1.39 -21.93
N PHE A 264 13.23 0.80 -20.90
CA PHE A 264 11.94 1.23 -20.35
C PHE A 264 11.98 2.68 -19.89
N SER A 265 13.01 3.07 -19.14
CA SER A 265 13.25 4.46 -18.72
C SER A 265 13.42 5.43 -19.90
N ALA A 266 13.99 4.96 -21.00
CA ALA A 266 14.12 5.73 -22.24
C ALA A 266 12.81 5.85 -23.04
N GLY A 267 11.69 5.30 -22.54
CA GLY A 267 10.37 5.36 -23.17
C GLY A 267 10.02 4.13 -24.04
N GLN A 268 10.85 3.08 -24.03
CA GLN A 268 10.53 1.82 -24.69
C GLN A 268 9.74 0.93 -23.72
N LEU A 269 8.46 1.25 -23.51
CA LEU A 269 7.64 0.63 -22.47
C LEU A 269 7.48 -0.90 -22.66
N GLU A 270 7.55 -1.38 -23.90
CA GLU A 270 7.52 -2.81 -24.22
C GLU A 270 8.80 -3.57 -23.85
N ALA A 271 9.83 -2.90 -23.34
CA ALA A 271 11.10 -3.54 -22.95
C ALA A 271 10.95 -4.44 -21.71
N SER A 272 9.90 -4.26 -20.91
CA SER A 272 9.54 -5.11 -19.79
C SER A 272 8.97 -6.47 -20.26
N GLY A 273 9.05 -7.49 -19.41
CA GLY A 273 8.54 -8.84 -19.62
C GLY A 273 9.59 -9.93 -19.47
N GLY A 274 9.11 -11.14 -19.16
CA GLY A 274 9.89 -12.38 -19.22
C GLY A 274 10.74 -12.68 -17.97
N LYS A 275 10.58 -11.92 -16.89
CA LYS A 275 11.33 -12.10 -15.63
C LYS A 275 10.46 -12.36 -14.41
N LEU A 276 9.25 -11.82 -14.37
CA LEU A 276 8.34 -12.04 -13.24
C LEU A 276 7.43 -13.25 -13.44
N GLU A 277 7.18 -13.67 -14.68
CA GLU A 277 6.20 -14.73 -14.96
C GLU A 277 6.60 -16.06 -14.33
N GLY A 278 5.87 -16.48 -13.30
CA GLY A 278 6.16 -17.70 -12.54
C GLY A 278 7.36 -17.58 -11.59
N LEU A 279 7.90 -16.38 -11.39
CA LEU A 279 8.96 -16.14 -10.42
C LEU A 279 8.46 -16.42 -9.00
N THR A 280 9.25 -17.16 -8.23
CA THR A 280 9.10 -17.29 -6.78
C THR A 280 10.38 -16.77 -6.12
N VAL A 281 10.20 -15.90 -5.14
CA VAL A 281 11.27 -15.32 -4.32
C VAL A 281 11.10 -15.90 -2.92
N ASP A 282 12.00 -16.81 -2.54
CA ASP A 282 11.93 -17.56 -1.27
C ASP A 282 12.27 -16.69 -0.05
N GLU A 283 12.65 -15.43 -0.25
CA GLU A 283 13.12 -14.54 0.82
C GLU A 283 12.09 -13.46 1.18
N GLY A 284 11.66 -13.45 2.45
CA GLY A 284 10.71 -12.50 3.02
C GLY A 284 9.55 -13.19 3.73
N ILE A 285 8.57 -12.40 4.18
CA ILE A 285 7.31 -12.92 4.68
C ILE A 285 6.40 -13.17 3.49
N ASP A 286 5.95 -14.40 3.34
CA ASP A 286 4.97 -14.77 2.32
C ASP A 286 3.55 -14.64 2.87
N LEU A 287 2.84 -13.60 2.43
CA LEU A 287 1.44 -13.39 2.79
C LEU A 287 0.47 -13.89 1.69
N GLY A 288 0.91 -14.84 0.85
CA GLY A 288 0.08 -15.48 -0.17
C GLY A 288 -0.98 -16.46 0.35
N GLY A 289 -1.02 -16.75 1.65
CA GLY A 289 -2.03 -17.61 2.28
C GLY A 289 -3.42 -16.99 2.32
N ASP A 290 -4.46 -17.80 2.53
CA ASP A 290 -5.87 -17.37 2.58
C ASP A 290 -6.15 -16.44 3.78
N ALA A 291 -6.78 -15.29 3.52
CA ALA A 291 -7.14 -14.31 4.55
C ALA A 291 -8.49 -14.56 5.25
N ALA A 292 -9.34 -15.46 4.74
CA ALA A 292 -10.73 -15.59 5.19
C ALA A 292 -10.88 -15.78 6.71
N ALA A 293 -10.01 -16.60 7.32
CA ALA A 293 -10.03 -16.85 8.76
C ALA A 293 -9.73 -15.57 9.57
N ILE A 294 -8.69 -14.83 9.20
CA ILE A 294 -8.28 -13.59 9.88
C ILE A 294 -9.36 -12.51 9.70
N ILE A 295 -9.93 -12.39 8.51
CA ILE A 295 -11.04 -11.46 8.25
C ILE A 295 -12.23 -11.76 9.16
N GLY A 296 -12.58 -13.04 9.32
CA GLY A 296 -13.64 -13.47 10.24
C GLY A 296 -13.39 -13.03 11.69
N VAL A 297 -12.15 -13.13 12.16
CA VAL A 297 -11.74 -12.66 13.49
C VAL A 297 -11.87 -11.14 13.61
N ILE A 298 -11.41 -10.38 12.61
CA ILE A 298 -11.54 -8.91 12.59
C ILE A 298 -13.01 -8.48 12.65
N LEU A 299 -13.87 -9.09 11.81
CA LEU A 299 -15.31 -8.78 11.78
C LEU A 299 -16.01 -9.13 13.09
N ALA A 300 -15.65 -10.27 13.70
CA ALA A 300 -16.17 -10.66 15.01
C ALA A 300 -15.73 -9.69 16.12
N LEU A 301 -14.48 -9.19 16.08
CA LEU A 301 -13.99 -8.19 17.01
C LEU A 301 -14.75 -6.87 16.85
N ALA A 302 -14.91 -6.39 15.62
CA ALA A 302 -15.64 -5.16 15.32
C ALA A 302 -17.12 -5.23 15.75
N ALA A 303 -17.73 -6.42 15.71
CA ALA A 303 -19.08 -6.67 16.18
C ALA A 303 -19.19 -6.81 17.72
N GLY A 304 -18.08 -6.79 18.46
CA GLY A 304 -18.04 -7.04 19.90
C GLY A 304 -18.34 -8.50 20.28
N ALA A 305 -18.27 -9.43 19.33
CA ALA A 305 -18.54 -10.85 19.55
C ALA A 305 -17.36 -11.60 20.18
N ILE A 306 -16.15 -11.06 20.04
CA ILE A 306 -14.91 -11.57 20.66
C ILE A 306 -14.12 -10.42 21.31
N ALA A 307 -13.17 -10.77 22.18
CA ALA A 307 -12.27 -9.81 22.79
C ALA A 307 -10.96 -9.67 21.99
N ALA A 308 -10.28 -8.52 22.15
CA ALA A 308 -9.03 -8.19 21.45
C ALA A 308 -7.93 -9.27 21.52
N PRO A 309 -7.73 -10.03 22.62
CA PRO A 309 -6.71 -11.09 22.66
C PRO A 309 -6.89 -12.16 21.57
N ALA A 310 -8.12 -12.45 21.14
CA ALA A 310 -8.35 -13.43 20.07
C ALA A 310 -7.80 -12.96 18.71
N LEU A 311 -7.77 -11.64 18.46
CA LEU A 311 -7.12 -11.08 17.27
C LEU A 311 -5.60 -11.17 17.38
N VAL A 312 -5.04 -10.97 18.57
CA VAL A 312 -3.59 -11.13 18.81
C VAL A 312 -3.16 -12.56 18.50
N ASP A 313 -3.84 -13.56 19.09
CA ASP A 313 -3.52 -14.97 18.86
C ASP A 313 -3.64 -15.34 17.36
N ALA A 314 -4.69 -14.86 16.68
CA ALA A 314 -4.89 -15.13 15.26
C ALA A 314 -3.80 -14.47 14.39
N ALA A 315 -3.43 -13.23 14.72
CA ALA A 315 -2.39 -12.49 14.01
C ALA A 315 -1.00 -13.12 14.21
N GLU A 316 -0.66 -13.54 15.43
CA GLU A 316 0.60 -14.24 15.72
C GLU A 316 0.72 -15.54 14.91
N ASN A 317 -0.34 -16.34 14.85
CA ASN A 317 -0.34 -17.58 14.05
C ASN A 317 -0.21 -17.33 12.54
N ALA A 318 -0.62 -16.16 12.07
CA ALA A 318 -0.50 -15.76 10.67
C ALA A 318 0.79 -14.97 10.38
N ASN A 319 1.69 -14.80 11.37
CA ASN A 319 2.88 -13.93 11.29
C ASN A 319 2.54 -12.48 10.90
N LEU A 320 1.44 -11.93 11.45
CA LEU A 320 0.95 -10.58 11.21
C LEU A 320 1.08 -9.71 12.48
N GLU A 321 2.27 -9.62 13.05
CA GLU A 321 2.54 -9.02 14.37
C GLU A 321 1.97 -7.60 14.57
N GLY A 322 1.90 -6.78 13.51
CA GLY A 322 1.36 -5.41 13.57
C GLY A 322 -0.14 -5.28 13.34
N LEU A 323 -0.83 -6.34 12.91
CA LEU A 323 -2.25 -6.31 12.54
C LEU A 323 -3.18 -5.90 13.69
N PRO A 324 -3.03 -6.41 14.93
CA PRO A 324 -3.94 -6.06 16.00
C PRO A 324 -3.97 -4.56 16.30
N ASP A 325 -2.82 -3.88 16.25
CA ASP A 325 -2.71 -2.44 16.49
C ASP A 325 -3.46 -1.65 15.41
N VAL A 326 -3.25 -1.98 14.13
CA VAL A 326 -3.92 -1.33 13.00
C VAL A 326 -5.43 -1.51 13.09
N VAL A 327 -5.90 -2.73 13.34
CA VAL A 327 -7.34 -3.01 13.46
C VAL A 327 -7.97 -2.26 14.63
N ASN A 328 -7.31 -2.25 15.79
CA ASN A 328 -7.80 -1.54 16.96
C ASN A 328 -7.86 -0.03 16.74
N ASP A 329 -6.84 0.56 16.09
CA ASP A 329 -6.83 1.98 15.72
C ASP A 329 -8.00 2.30 14.77
N LEU A 330 -8.20 1.47 13.73
CA LEU A 330 -9.29 1.65 12.76
C LEU A 330 -10.67 1.54 13.41
N ILE A 331 -10.86 0.61 14.34
CA ILE A 331 -12.10 0.50 15.14
C ILE A 331 -12.29 1.76 15.99
N ALA A 332 -11.25 2.19 16.71
CA ALA A 332 -11.31 3.37 17.58
C ALA A 332 -11.62 4.66 16.81
N GLN A 333 -11.17 4.75 15.55
CA GLN A 333 -11.40 5.88 14.66
C GLN A 333 -12.67 5.75 13.81
N ASN A 334 -13.42 4.66 13.95
CA ASN A 334 -14.59 4.34 13.13
C ASN A 334 -14.29 4.33 11.61
N ASN A 335 -13.10 3.87 11.25
CA ASN A 335 -12.59 3.82 9.87
C ASN A 335 -12.29 2.40 9.39
N LEU A 336 -12.66 1.36 10.15
CA LEU A 336 -12.52 -0.02 9.71
C LEU A 336 -13.37 -0.26 8.45
N PRO A 337 -12.82 -0.80 7.34
CA PRO A 337 -13.54 -0.97 6.07
C PRO A 337 -14.41 -2.24 6.11
N VAL A 338 -15.46 -2.22 6.92
CA VAL A 338 -16.28 -3.40 7.25
C VAL A 338 -16.94 -4.04 6.03
N GLU A 339 -17.45 -3.24 5.08
CA GLU A 339 -18.10 -3.79 3.88
C GLU A 339 -17.08 -4.45 2.96
N GLN A 340 -15.92 -3.84 2.77
CA GLN A 340 -14.82 -4.43 2.00
C GLN A 340 -14.31 -5.73 2.65
N LEU A 341 -14.18 -5.76 3.98
CA LEU A 341 -13.82 -6.97 4.70
C LEU A 341 -14.86 -8.09 4.49
N LYS A 342 -16.16 -7.78 4.48
CA LYS A 342 -17.20 -8.78 4.17
C LYS A 342 -17.10 -9.28 2.73
N GLU A 343 -16.83 -8.40 1.77
CA GLU A 343 -16.60 -8.79 0.37
C GLU A 343 -15.38 -9.71 0.27
N MET A 344 -14.26 -9.34 0.89
CA MET A 344 -13.05 -10.15 0.93
C MET A 344 -13.27 -11.52 1.55
N ALA A 345 -14.05 -11.61 2.64
CA ALA A 345 -14.36 -12.88 3.31
C ALA A 345 -15.11 -13.88 2.41
N ASN A 346 -15.84 -13.37 1.40
CA ASN A 346 -16.57 -14.18 0.44
C ASN A 346 -15.76 -14.47 -0.84
N GLY A 347 -14.60 -13.84 -0.99
CA GLY A 347 -13.68 -14.02 -2.12
C GLY A 347 -12.46 -14.86 -1.77
N HIS A 348 -11.63 -15.14 -2.77
CA HIS A 348 -10.32 -15.77 -2.59
C HIS A 348 -9.23 -14.69 -2.58
N TYR A 349 -8.98 -14.15 -1.40
CA TYR A 349 -7.99 -13.10 -1.16
C TYR A 349 -6.90 -13.56 -0.21
N THR A 350 -5.70 -13.02 -0.40
CA THR A 350 -4.54 -13.41 0.38
C THR A 350 -4.39 -12.52 1.61
N LEU A 351 -3.59 -12.96 2.58
CA LEU A 351 -3.21 -12.14 3.73
C LEU A 351 -2.55 -10.83 3.27
N GLY A 352 -1.81 -10.85 2.16
CA GLY A 352 -1.21 -9.66 1.54
C GLY A 352 -2.26 -8.66 1.06
N ASP A 353 -3.35 -9.12 0.41
CA ASP A 353 -4.44 -8.22 0.02
C ASP A 353 -5.13 -7.59 1.24
N LEU A 354 -5.29 -8.37 2.32
CA LEU A 354 -5.90 -7.89 3.56
C LEU A 354 -5.04 -6.78 4.18
N VAL A 355 -3.73 -6.99 4.24
CA VAL A 355 -2.78 -5.99 4.76
C VAL A 355 -2.84 -4.73 3.93
N LEU A 356 -2.83 -4.83 2.59
CA LEU A 356 -2.95 -3.69 1.67
C LEU A 356 -4.26 -2.92 1.85
N LEU A 357 -5.38 -3.61 2.05
CA LEU A 357 -6.68 -2.96 2.33
C LEU A 357 -6.64 -2.16 3.65
N LEU A 358 -6.11 -2.77 4.72
CA LEU A 358 -6.10 -2.16 6.04
C LEU A 358 -5.11 -1.00 6.13
N ASP A 359 -3.93 -1.11 5.49
CA ASP A 359 -2.94 -0.03 5.41
C ASP A 359 -3.54 1.20 4.70
N ASN A 360 -4.24 0.97 3.58
CA ASN A 360 -4.93 2.03 2.87
C ASN A 360 -6.05 2.69 3.69
N ALA A 361 -6.85 1.89 4.42
CA ALA A 361 -7.87 2.43 5.32
C ALA A 361 -7.26 3.30 6.42
N GLN A 362 -6.08 2.91 6.94
CA GLN A 362 -5.37 3.68 7.96
C GLN A 362 -4.79 4.98 7.39
N HIS A 363 -4.21 4.97 6.18
CA HIS A 363 -3.74 6.18 5.50
C HIS A 363 -4.85 7.22 5.33
N VAL A 364 -6.03 6.78 4.88
CA VAL A 364 -7.21 7.63 4.73
C VAL A 364 -7.66 8.20 6.08
N ALA A 365 -7.68 7.38 7.13
CA ALA A 365 -8.09 7.78 8.47
C ALA A 365 -7.21 8.92 9.04
N GLU A 366 -5.89 8.80 8.89
CA GLU A 366 -4.96 9.77 9.44
C GLU A 366 -4.97 11.11 8.70
N GLU A 367 -5.01 11.11 7.38
CA GLU A 367 -5.05 12.35 6.60
C GLU A 367 -6.38 13.10 6.77
N ASN A 368 -7.50 12.39 7.01
CA ASN A 368 -8.76 13.02 7.40
C ASN A 368 -8.74 13.59 8.83
N GLY A 369 -7.87 13.05 9.70
CA GLY A 369 -7.66 13.53 11.08
C GLY A 369 -6.65 14.67 11.20
N VAL A 370 -5.87 14.94 10.16
CA VAL A 370 -4.92 16.06 10.09
C VAL A 370 -5.57 17.17 9.26
N ALA A 371 -6.17 18.16 9.93
CA ALA A 371 -6.56 19.38 9.26
C ALA A 371 -5.34 19.96 8.50
N PRO A 372 -5.49 20.42 7.24
CA PRO A 372 -4.37 20.86 6.44
C PRO A 372 -3.64 22.00 7.16
N ALA A 373 -2.32 21.84 7.34
CA ALA A 373 -1.46 22.88 7.90
C ALA A 373 -1.56 24.14 7.03
N GLY A 374 -2.36 25.10 7.47
CA GLY A 374 -2.58 26.37 6.74
C GLY A 374 -4.02 26.85 6.64
N ALA A 375 -5.03 26.07 7.07
CA ALA A 375 -6.37 26.62 7.23
C ALA A 375 -6.41 27.46 8.51
N ALA A 376 -6.17 28.77 8.40
CA ALA A 376 -6.56 29.70 9.45
C ALA A 376 -8.06 29.47 9.73
N GLU A 377 -8.35 29.04 10.96
CA GLU A 377 -9.69 28.73 11.45
C GLU A 377 -10.63 29.89 11.07
N SER A 378 -11.63 29.58 10.25
CA SER A 378 -12.62 30.59 9.87
C SER A 378 -13.51 30.88 11.09
N PRO A 379 -13.96 32.14 11.29
CA PRO A 379 -14.85 32.51 12.39
C PRO A 379 -16.16 31.71 12.44
N GLU A 380 -16.53 31.10 11.31
CA GLU A 380 -17.71 30.25 11.17
C GLU A 380 -17.54 28.89 11.88
N TYR A 381 -16.31 28.38 12.01
CA TYR A 381 -16.00 27.14 12.75
C TYR A 381 -16.15 27.35 14.27
N GLU A 382 -15.63 28.46 14.80
CA GLU A 382 -15.79 28.85 16.21
C GLU A 382 -17.27 29.09 16.59
N ALA A 383 -18.05 29.68 15.69
CA ALA A 383 -19.50 29.86 15.89
C ALA A 383 -20.26 28.53 15.93
N ALA A 384 -19.87 27.55 15.11
CA ALA A 384 -20.48 26.22 15.07
C ALA A 384 -20.13 25.39 16.33
N VAL A 385 -18.89 25.47 16.80
CA VAL A 385 -18.44 24.80 18.04
C VAL A 385 -19.07 25.45 19.28
N GLY A 386 -19.23 26.77 19.30
CA GLY A 386 -19.95 27.48 20.35
C GLY A 386 -21.42 27.07 20.47
N ALA A 387 -22.13 26.95 19.34
CA ALA A 387 -23.53 26.55 19.31
C ALA A 387 -23.75 25.09 19.78
N LEU A 388 -22.83 24.18 19.46
CA LEU A 388 -22.88 22.79 19.92
C LEU A 388 -22.60 22.66 21.43
N THR A 389 -21.78 23.55 21.99
CA THR A 389 -21.44 23.54 23.42
C THR A 389 -22.61 24.08 24.28
N GLU A 390 -23.38 25.04 23.79
CA GLU A 390 -24.59 25.53 24.48
C GLU A 390 -25.74 24.51 24.45
N MET A 391 -25.87 23.72 23.38
CA MET A 391 -26.88 22.66 23.28
C MET A 391 -26.61 21.47 24.22
N ALA A 392 -25.36 21.26 24.64
CA ALA A 392 -24.99 20.19 25.56
C ALA A 392 -25.21 20.54 27.05
N GLN A 393 -25.59 21.78 27.36
CA GLN A 393 -25.78 22.26 28.74
C GLN A 393 -27.25 22.46 29.16
N HIS A 394 -28.23 22.00 28.37
CA HIS A 394 -29.66 22.04 28.71
C HIS A 394 -30.34 20.67 28.64
#